data_AF-A0A7Z0SMJ6-F1
#
_entry.id   AF-A0A7Z0SMJ6-F1
#
_cell.length_a   1.000
_cell.length_b   1.000
_cell.length_c   1.000
_cell.angle_alpha   90.00
_cell.angle_beta   90.00
_cell.angle_gamma   90.00
#
_symmetry.space_group_name_H-M   'P 1'
#
loop_
_entity.id
_entity.type
_entity.pdbx_description
1 polymer ?
#
loop_
_entity_poly.entity_id
_entity_poly.type
_entity_poly.pdbx_seq_one_letter_code
_entity_poly.pdbx_strand_id
1 'polypeptide(L)'
;MSFKPTPLWLTALAAPFLATPLLATAADATLSLPNEATVGVEVVEELAFESNQTRLNDILLHPTQTASASHSLPEYCVIVGSAQRADERIRVTTQEATCIETHDADSDIFTGEFSASAYGEDGQYGIACEDSQCVLSPGQRFLLTLDQPVEIEELDNPSAELNEQRRQADGEGIANPVPREEAVPD
;
A
#
# COMPACT_ATOMS: atom_id res chain seq x y z
N MET A 1 -29.93 85.09 10.64
CA MET A 1 -28.49 84.76 10.59
C MET A 1 -28.33 83.40 11.25
N SER A 2 -27.60 82.40 10.79
CA SER A 2 -26.68 82.26 9.65
C SER A 2 -26.08 80.84 9.80
N PHE A 3 -26.33 79.93 8.83
CA PHE A 3 -25.49 78.79 8.38
C PHE A 3 -25.04 77.73 9.44
N LYS A 4 -24.99 76.41 9.23
CA LYS A 4 -24.73 75.56 8.04
C LYS A 4 -24.97 74.07 8.44
N PRO A 5 -25.35 73.17 7.51
CA PRO A 5 -25.41 71.72 7.76
C PRO A 5 -24.14 70.97 7.29
N THR A 6 -24.08 69.67 7.67
CA THR A 6 -23.24 68.54 7.17
C THR A 6 -21.74 68.50 7.57
N PRO A 7 -21.09 67.30 7.72
CA PRO A 7 -21.26 66.09 6.89
C PRO A 7 -21.35 64.70 7.58
N LEU A 8 -21.97 63.79 6.81
CA LEU A 8 -21.91 62.33 6.82
C LEU A 8 -20.48 61.79 6.72
N TRP A 9 -19.98 61.06 7.72
CA TRP A 9 -18.82 60.17 7.54
C TRP A 9 -19.20 58.76 8.02
N LEU A 10 -19.65 57.94 7.07
CA LEU A 10 -19.65 56.48 7.19
C LEU A 10 -18.19 56.02 7.31
N THR A 11 -17.76 55.62 8.50
CA THR A 11 -16.53 54.84 8.64
C THR A 11 -16.82 53.43 8.17
N ALA A 12 -16.33 53.14 6.97
CA ALA A 12 -16.33 51.85 6.31
C ALA A 12 -15.63 50.77 7.17
N LEU A 13 -16.13 49.54 7.03
CA LEU A 13 -15.56 48.32 7.54
C LEU A 13 -14.08 48.17 7.15
N ALA A 14 -13.23 47.88 8.13
CA ALA A 14 -12.00 47.14 7.91
C ALA A 14 -11.94 46.04 8.98
N ALA A 15 -12.74 44.98 8.77
CA ALA A 15 -12.49 43.72 9.45
C ALA A 15 -11.18 43.16 8.89
N PRO A 16 -10.15 42.89 9.71
CA PRO A 16 -9.00 42.16 9.23
C PRO A 16 -9.49 40.74 8.89
N PHE A 17 -9.59 40.44 7.60
CA PHE A 17 -9.56 39.07 7.12
C PHE A 17 -8.20 38.49 7.54
N LEU A 18 -8.14 37.93 8.75
CA LEU A 18 -7.10 36.99 9.12
C LEU A 18 -7.29 35.77 8.23
N ALA A 19 -6.64 35.79 7.07
CA ALA A 19 -6.36 34.61 6.29
C ALA A 19 -5.44 33.74 7.15
N THR A 20 -6.04 32.91 8.01
CA THR A 20 -5.31 31.80 8.62
C THR A 20 -4.84 30.93 7.47
N PRO A 21 -3.52 30.70 7.31
CA PRO A 21 -3.09 29.66 6.40
C PRO A 21 -3.68 28.38 6.97
N LEU A 22 -4.55 27.74 6.20
CA LEU A 22 -4.85 26.33 6.41
C LEU A 22 -3.50 25.63 6.29
N LEU A 23 -2.87 25.37 7.43
CA LEU A 23 -1.88 24.31 7.55
C LEU A 23 -2.62 23.06 7.11
N ALA A 24 -2.47 22.71 5.84
CA ALA A 24 -2.73 21.36 5.38
C ALA A 24 -1.81 20.48 6.22
N THR A 25 -2.36 19.89 7.27
CA THR A 25 -1.75 18.72 7.86
C THR A 25 -1.73 17.69 6.74
N ALA A 26 -0.55 17.39 6.19
CA ALA A 26 -0.36 16.13 5.50
C ALA A 26 -0.85 15.07 6.49
N ALA A 27 -2.02 14.49 6.21
CA ALA A 27 -2.41 13.28 6.91
C ALA A 27 -1.41 12.25 6.40
N ASP A 28 -0.51 11.77 7.26
CA ASP A 28 0.35 10.64 6.93
C ASP A 28 -0.53 9.56 6.32
N ALA A 29 -0.21 9.16 5.08
CA ALA A 29 -0.99 8.13 4.44
C ALA A 29 -0.85 6.86 5.30
N THR A 30 -1.98 6.23 5.61
CA THR A 30 -1.99 5.01 6.41
C THR A 30 -2.78 3.96 5.65
N LEU A 31 -2.16 2.82 5.38
CA LEU A 31 -2.86 1.65 4.87
C LEU A 31 -3.62 1.01 6.04
N SER A 32 -4.95 1.09 6.01
CA SER A 32 -5.81 0.58 7.08
C SER A 32 -6.79 -0.46 6.60
N LEU A 33 -6.86 -1.60 7.30
CA LEU A 33 -7.85 -2.65 7.08
C LEU A 33 -8.49 -3.06 8.41
N PRO A 34 -9.82 -3.25 8.45
CA PRO A 34 -10.50 -3.65 9.67
C PRO A 34 -10.17 -5.10 10.05
N ASN A 35 -10.39 -5.44 11.32
CA ASN A 35 -10.37 -6.83 11.77
C ASN A 35 -11.30 -7.70 10.91
N GLU A 36 -10.91 -8.96 10.68
CA GLU A 36 -11.66 -9.92 9.84
C GLU A 36 -11.80 -9.49 8.37
N ALA A 37 -11.10 -8.44 7.90
CA ALA A 37 -11.03 -8.16 6.47
C ALA A 37 -10.43 -9.36 5.73
N THR A 38 -11.00 -9.64 4.56
CA THR A 38 -10.55 -10.69 3.66
C THR A 38 -9.87 -10.07 2.44
N VAL A 39 -8.66 -10.53 2.14
CA VAL A 39 -7.87 -10.11 0.98
C VAL A 39 -7.53 -11.31 0.12
N GLY A 40 -7.53 -11.12 -1.20
CA GLY A 40 -7.11 -12.14 -2.15
C GLY A 40 -5.60 -12.12 -2.30
N VAL A 41 -4.98 -13.31 -2.27
CA VAL A 41 -3.55 -13.47 -2.54
C VAL A 41 -3.30 -14.67 -3.46
N GLU A 42 -2.13 -14.68 -4.08
CA GLU A 42 -1.57 -15.83 -4.78
C GLU A 42 -0.17 -16.15 -4.29
N VAL A 43 0.18 -17.43 -4.38
CA VAL A 43 1.53 -17.89 -4.06
C VAL A 43 2.49 -17.47 -5.17
N VAL A 44 3.64 -16.88 -4.81
CA VAL A 44 4.65 -16.46 -5.79
C VAL A 44 5.47 -17.65 -6.31
N GLU A 45 5.77 -18.62 -5.44
CA GLU A 45 6.60 -19.78 -5.75
C GLU A 45 5.94 -21.09 -5.30
N GLU A 46 6.45 -22.24 -5.75
CA GLU A 46 5.88 -23.53 -5.36
C GLU A 46 6.11 -23.78 -3.86
N LEU A 47 5.04 -24.12 -3.14
CA LEU A 47 5.12 -24.53 -1.74
C LEU A 47 4.93 -26.04 -1.65
N ALA A 48 6.04 -26.75 -1.58
CA ALA A 48 6.08 -28.20 -1.39
C ALA A 48 6.78 -28.54 -0.06
N PHE A 49 6.24 -29.51 0.67
CA PHE A 49 6.81 -29.97 1.94
C PHE A 49 7.69 -31.20 1.70
N GLU A 50 8.98 -31.10 2.04
CA GLU A 50 9.86 -32.27 2.05
C GLU A 50 9.46 -33.31 3.11
N SER A 51 9.88 -34.56 2.93
CA SER A 51 9.46 -35.69 3.79
C SER A 51 9.70 -35.51 5.30
N ASN A 52 10.63 -34.65 5.70
CA ASN A 52 10.98 -34.32 7.08
C ASN A 52 10.66 -32.86 7.46
N GLN A 53 10.02 -32.10 6.58
CA GLN A 53 9.70 -30.70 6.76
C GLN A 53 8.18 -30.53 6.87
N THR A 54 7.72 -30.01 8.00
CA THR A 54 6.29 -29.70 8.20
C THR A 54 6.00 -28.21 8.12
N ARG A 55 7.03 -27.37 8.00
CA ARG A 55 6.92 -25.91 7.96
C ARG A 55 7.88 -25.28 6.95
N LEU A 56 7.34 -24.36 6.17
CA LEU A 56 8.05 -23.41 5.32
C LEU A 56 7.95 -22.03 5.99
N ASN A 57 9.05 -21.30 6.03
CA ASN A 57 9.08 -19.92 6.50
C ASN A 57 9.45 -19.01 5.34
N ASP A 58 9.21 -17.72 5.51
CA ASP A 58 9.57 -16.69 4.54
C ASP A 58 8.92 -16.93 3.16
N ILE A 59 7.72 -17.52 3.15
CA ILE A 59 6.97 -17.70 1.90
C ILE A 59 6.51 -16.33 1.41
N LEU A 60 6.51 -16.16 0.09
CA LEU A 60 6.07 -14.92 -0.54
C LEU A 60 4.68 -15.08 -1.13
N LEU A 61 3.81 -14.14 -0.77
CA LEU A 61 2.46 -14.02 -1.31
C LEU A 61 2.32 -12.67 -2.00
N HIS A 62 1.63 -12.67 -3.12
CA HIS A 62 1.32 -11.47 -3.90
C HIS A 62 -0.18 -11.19 -3.85
N PRO A 63 -0.63 -9.95 -3.64
CA PRO A 63 -2.05 -9.62 -3.71
C PRO A 63 -2.65 -9.95 -5.08
N THR A 64 -3.90 -10.38 -5.09
CA THR A 64 -4.64 -10.58 -6.33
C THR A 64 -6.11 -10.29 -6.11
N GLN A 65 -6.77 -9.83 -7.16
CA GLN A 65 -8.22 -9.65 -7.14
C GLN A 65 -8.89 -11.03 -7.07
N THR A 66 -9.77 -11.21 -6.09
CA THR A 66 -10.64 -12.37 -5.99
C THR A 66 -12.06 -11.89 -5.69
N ALA A 67 -13.07 -12.54 -6.29
CA ALA A 67 -14.46 -12.08 -6.17
C ALA A 67 -15.02 -12.14 -4.74
N SER A 68 -14.39 -12.92 -3.86
CA SER A 68 -14.80 -13.15 -2.48
C SER A 68 -14.00 -12.33 -1.46
N ALA A 69 -13.00 -11.55 -1.90
CA ALA A 69 -12.29 -10.62 -1.03
C ALA A 69 -13.19 -9.41 -0.70
N SER A 70 -13.18 -9.00 0.55
CA SER A 70 -13.90 -7.81 1.02
C SER A 70 -13.08 -6.54 0.76
N HIS A 71 -11.75 -6.67 0.71
CA HIS A 71 -10.82 -5.56 0.53
C HIS A 71 -9.72 -5.95 -0.45
N SER A 72 -9.12 -4.95 -1.08
CA SER A 72 -7.94 -5.10 -1.94
C SER A 72 -6.74 -4.45 -1.28
N LEU A 73 -5.57 -5.05 -1.47
CA LEU A 73 -4.29 -4.41 -1.20
C LEU A 73 -3.78 -3.71 -2.47
N PRO A 74 -2.82 -2.78 -2.35
CA PRO A 74 -2.12 -2.22 -3.50
C PRO A 74 -1.55 -3.31 -4.42
N GLU A 75 -1.48 -3.01 -5.72
CA GLU A 75 -0.98 -3.96 -6.72
C GLU A 75 0.45 -4.40 -6.42
N TYR A 76 1.31 -3.45 -6.03
CA TYR A 76 2.70 -3.73 -5.67
C TYR A 76 2.82 -3.97 -4.16
N CYS A 77 2.30 -5.10 -3.68
CA CYS A 77 2.68 -5.58 -2.34
C CYS A 77 3.33 -6.95 -2.38
N VAL A 78 4.17 -7.17 -1.38
CA VAL A 78 4.69 -8.49 -1.04
C VAL A 78 4.33 -8.76 0.42
N ILE A 79 3.73 -9.91 0.66
CA ILE A 79 3.37 -10.37 1.99
C ILE A 79 4.26 -11.56 2.33
N VAL A 80 4.89 -11.51 3.50
CA VAL A 80 5.77 -12.56 4.00
C VAL A 80 5.04 -13.37 5.06
N GLY A 81 5.15 -14.69 4.97
CA GLY A 81 4.45 -15.60 5.86
C GLY A 81 5.18 -16.92 6.13
N SER A 82 4.44 -17.83 6.74
CA SER A 82 4.84 -19.22 6.90
C SER A 82 3.71 -20.15 6.50
N ALA A 83 4.05 -21.31 5.95
CA ALA A 83 3.12 -22.37 5.65
C ALA A 83 3.44 -23.60 6.49
N GLN A 84 2.43 -24.23 7.07
CA GLN A 84 2.57 -25.45 7.86
C GLN A 84 1.64 -26.52 7.32
N ARG A 85 2.19 -27.71 7.04
CA ARG A 85 1.37 -28.89 6.75
C ARG A 85 0.82 -29.45 8.07
N ALA A 86 -0.50 -29.50 8.16
CA ALA A 86 -1.24 -30.07 9.27
C ALA A 86 -2.29 -31.05 8.70
N ASP A 87 -1.99 -32.34 8.80
CA ASP A 87 -2.80 -33.42 8.22
C ASP A 87 -3.00 -33.23 6.70
N GLU A 88 -4.26 -33.12 6.26
CA GLU A 88 -4.68 -32.89 4.86
C GLU A 88 -4.90 -31.39 4.57
N ARG A 89 -4.24 -30.50 5.31
CA ARG A 89 -4.33 -29.05 5.10
C ARG A 89 -3.00 -28.32 5.20
N ILE A 90 -2.91 -27.20 4.49
CA ILE A 90 -1.81 -26.24 4.56
C ILE A 90 -2.30 -25.00 5.30
N ARG A 91 -1.78 -24.78 6.50
CA ARG A 91 -2.06 -23.59 7.30
C ARG A 91 -1.07 -22.51 6.88
N VAL A 92 -1.58 -21.43 6.32
CA VAL A 92 -0.79 -20.25 5.98
C VAL A 92 -1.07 -19.17 7.00
N THR A 93 -0.02 -18.58 7.55
CA THR A 93 -0.09 -17.41 8.43
C THR A 93 0.91 -16.36 7.95
N THR A 94 0.52 -15.09 7.98
CA THR A 94 1.37 -13.97 7.55
C THR A 94 1.98 -13.24 8.75
N GLN A 95 3.04 -12.48 8.51
CA GLN A 95 3.76 -11.76 9.56
C GLN A 95 3.91 -10.28 9.19
N GLU A 96 4.32 -9.99 7.97
CA GLU A 96 4.65 -8.65 7.51
C GLU A 96 4.16 -8.45 6.08
N ALA A 97 3.81 -7.21 5.74
CA ALA A 97 3.57 -6.80 4.36
C ALA A 97 4.36 -5.52 4.06
N THR A 98 4.90 -5.47 2.85
CA THR A 98 5.45 -4.24 2.25
C THR A 98 4.65 -3.93 1.00
N CYS A 99 4.06 -2.75 0.93
CA CYS A 99 3.24 -2.26 -0.16
C CYS A 99 3.83 -0.98 -0.73
N ILE A 100 3.73 -0.81 -2.04
CA ILE A 100 4.11 0.39 -2.76
C ILE A 100 2.88 0.88 -3.52
N GLU A 101 2.40 2.07 -3.16
CA GLU A 101 1.45 2.79 -3.99
C GLU A 101 2.20 3.75 -4.90
N THR A 102 1.80 3.81 -6.17
CA THR A 102 2.44 4.69 -7.17
C THR A 102 1.46 5.77 -7.56
N HIS A 103 1.88 7.03 -7.48
CA HIS A 103 1.05 8.20 -7.74
C HIS A 103 1.83 9.16 -8.64
N ASP A 104 1.49 9.20 -9.93
CA ASP A 104 2.21 9.96 -10.96
C ASP A 104 3.72 9.66 -10.99
N ALA A 105 4.55 10.58 -10.47
CA ALA A 105 6.01 10.49 -10.43
C ALA A 105 6.56 10.09 -9.05
N ASP A 106 5.68 9.96 -8.06
CA ASP A 106 6.02 9.68 -6.66
C ASP A 106 5.45 8.30 -6.25
N SER A 107 5.92 7.79 -5.12
CA SER A 107 5.51 6.49 -4.60
C SER A 107 5.53 6.49 -3.09
N ASP A 108 4.52 5.90 -2.48
CA ASP A 108 4.37 5.80 -1.04
C ASP A 108 4.65 4.35 -0.64
N ILE A 109 5.51 4.15 0.37
CA ILE A 109 5.95 2.82 0.80
C ILE A 109 5.35 2.55 2.17
N PHE A 110 4.53 1.51 2.28
CA PHE A 110 3.92 1.07 3.53
C PHE A 110 4.59 -0.24 3.94
N THR A 111 5.18 -0.32 5.14
CA THR A 111 5.72 -1.59 5.66
C THR A 111 5.32 -1.79 7.11
N GLY A 112 4.82 -2.97 7.46
CA GLY A 112 4.38 -3.23 8.83
C GLY A 112 3.82 -4.62 9.05
N GLU A 113 3.39 -4.85 10.30
CA GLU A 113 2.82 -6.13 10.71
C GLU A 113 1.53 -6.43 9.93
N PHE A 114 1.44 -7.65 9.42
CA PHE A 114 0.30 -8.13 8.66
C PHE A 114 -0.08 -9.52 9.18
N SER A 115 -0.91 -9.56 10.21
CA SER A 115 -1.33 -10.80 10.88
C SER A 115 -2.63 -11.32 10.26
N ALA A 116 -2.50 -12.37 9.45
CA ALA A 116 -3.60 -12.97 8.71
C ALA A 116 -3.42 -14.48 8.55
N SER A 117 -4.54 -15.16 8.35
CA SER A 117 -4.64 -16.61 8.28
C SER A 117 -5.45 -17.05 7.07
N ALA A 118 -5.01 -18.12 6.40
CA ALA A 118 -5.76 -18.69 5.28
C ALA A 118 -6.88 -19.63 5.74
N TYR A 119 -8.04 -19.52 5.09
CA TYR A 119 -9.18 -20.42 5.27
C TYR A 119 -9.58 -21.01 3.91
N GLY A 120 -9.89 -22.30 3.90
CA GLY A 120 -10.36 -22.98 2.71
C GLY A 120 -11.77 -22.54 2.31
N GLU A 121 -12.19 -22.91 1.10
CA GLU A 121 -13.56 -22.62 0.60
C GLU A 121 -14.65 -23.27 1.46
N ASP A 122 -14.30 -24.32 2.20
CA ASP A 122 -15.13 -24.99 3.19
C ASP A 122 -15.24 -24.22 4.53
N GLY A 123 -14.59 -23.05 4.63
CA GLY A 123 -14.54 -22.21 5.84
C GLY A 123 -13.63 -22.76 6.94
N GLN A 124 -12.94 -23.87 6.70
CA GLN A 124 -12.05 -24.45 7.69
C GLN A 124 -10.65 -23.82 7.62
N TYR A 125 -9.98 -23.77 8.77
CA TYR A 125 -8.64 -23.20 8.87
C TYR A 125 -7.61 -23.99 8.04
N GLY A 126 -6.82 -23.27 7.24
CA GLY A 126 -5.90 -23.83 6.26
C GLY A 126 -6.57 -24.20 4.94
N ILE A 127 -5.78 -24.42 3.91
CA ILE A 127 -6.20 -24.80 2.56
C ILE A 127 -6.21 -26.32 2.48
N ALA A 128 -7.27 -26.94 1.95
CA ALA A 128 -7.33 -28.38 1.78
C ALA A 128 -6.32 -28.83 0.72
N CYS A 129 -5.59 -29.92 0.98
CA CYS A 129 -4.73 -30.53 -0.04
C CYS A 129 -5.60 -31.16 -1.13
N GLU A 130 -5.31 -30.90 -2.40
CA GLU A 130 -5.97 -31.58 -3.53
C GLU A 130 -5.49 -33.03 -3.69
N ASP A 131 -4.27 -33.33 -3.24
CA ASP A 131 -3.64 -34.63 -3.33
C ASP A 131 -2.78 -34.95 -2.10
N SER A 132 -2.13 -36.12 -2.12
CA SER A 132 -1.24 -36.57 -1.05
C SER A 132 0.06 -35.79 -0.92
N GLN A 133 0.50 -35.13 -2.00
CA GLN A 133 1.72 -34.32 -2.01
C GLN A 133 1.50 -33.00 -1.28
N CYS A 134 0.27 -32.47 -1.37
CA CYS A 134 -0.15 -31.27 -0.66
C CYS A 134 0.75 -30.08 -1.01
N VAL A 135 0.74 -29.72 -2.29
CA VAL A 135 1.54 -28.65 -2.88
C VAL A 135 0.64 -27.46 -3.21
N LEU A 136 1.12 -26.24 -2.98
CA LEU A 136 0.52 -25.04 -3.57
C LEU A 136 1.36 -24.59 -4.76
N SER A 137 0.73 -24.51 -5.92
CA SER A 137 1.41 -24.10 -7.16
C SER A 137 1.60 -22.59 -7.22
N PRO A 138 2.62 -22.08 -7.95
CA PRO A 138 2.72 -20.66 -8.26
C PRO A 138 1.44 -20.14 -8.93
N GLY A 139 0.96 -18.97 -8.51
CA GLY A 139 -0.28 -18.35 -8.98
C GLY A 139 -1.56 -18.97 -8.39
N GLN A 140 -1.45 -19.97 -7.51
CA GLN A 140 -2.62 -20.51 -6.82
C GLN A 140 -3.21 -19.46 -5.87
N ARG A 141 -4.49 -19.19 -6.03
CA ARG A 141 -5.21 -18.12 -5.32
C ARG A 141 -5.96 -18.64 -4.12
N PHE A 142 -5.97 -17.84 -3.05
CA PHE A 142 -6.79 -18.08 -1.88
C PHE A 142 -7.05 -16.77 -1.13
N LEU A 143 -7.90 -16.84 -0.11
CA LEU A 143 -8.19 -15.72 0.77
C LEU A 143 -7.33 -15.80 2.04
N LEU A 144 -6.81 -14.65 2.45
CA LEU A 144 -6.38 -14.41 3.81
C LEU A 144 -7.47 -13.65 4.56
N THR A 145 -7.69 -14.03 5.80
CA THR A 145 -8.54 -13.29 6.75
C THR A 145 -7.64 -12.67 7.80
N LEU A 146 -7.77 -11.35 8.02
CA LEU A 146 -7.03 -10.65 9.06
C LEU A 146 -7.43 -11.13 10.45
N ASP A 147 -6.41 -11.48 11.24
CA ASP A 147 -6.57 -11.91 12.64
C ASP A 147 -6.73 -10.70 13.59
N GLN A 148 -6.26 -9.52 13.14
CA GLN A 148 -6.28 -8.24 13.83
C GLN A 148 -6.43 -7.10 12.82
N PRO A 149 -6.92 -5.91 13.20
CA PRO A 149 -6.88 -4.76 12.31
C PRO A 149 -5.43 -4.44 11.91
N VAL A 150 -5.25 -3.99 10.67
CA VAL A 150 -3.95 -3.57 10.13
C VAL A 150 -3.96 -2.05 10.02
N GLU A 151 -2.93 -1.42 10.56
CA GLU A 151 -2.63 0.01 10.42
C GLU A 151 -1.12 0.11 10.13
N ILE A 152 -0.77 0.38 8.87
CA ILE A 152 0.60 0.52 8.42
C ILE A 152 0.83 1.96 7.99
N GLU A 153 1.67 2.66 8.76
CA GLU A 153 2.09 4.02 8.45
C GLU A 153 3.01 4.01 7.22
N GLU A 154 2.91 5.07 6.41
CA GLU A 154 3.86 5.34 5.34
C GLU A 154 5.27 5.51 5.91
N LEU A 155 6.25 4.86 5.29
CA LEU A 155 7.65 5.11 5.53
C LEU A 155 8.09 6.36 4.80
N ASP A 156 8.87 7.21 5.48
CA ASP A 156 9.59 8.32 4.86
C ASP A 156 10.27 7.87 3.57
N ASN A 157 9.96 8.55 2.45
CA ASN A 157 10.57 8.30 1.15
C ASN A 157 11.57 9.43 0.80
N PRO A 158 12.88 9.25 1.06
CA PRO A 158 13.90 10.25 0.69
C PRO A 158 13.93 10.56 -0.80
N SER A 159 13.49 9.63 -1.66
CA SER A 159 13.43 9.86 -3.10
C SER A 159 12.33 10.86 -3.46
N ALA A 160 11.21 10.85 -2.75
CA ALA A 160 10.15 11.84 -2.92
C ALA A 160 10.65 13.24 -2.55
N GLU A 161 11.35 13.39 -1.42
CA GLU A 161 11.96 14.66 -1.01
C GLU A 161 12.96 15.17 -2.07
N LEU A 162 13.86 14.30 -2.56
CA LEU A 162 14.82 14.65 -3.60
C LEU A 162 14.14 15.02 -4.93
N ASN A 163 13.08 14.32 -5.31
CA ASN A 163 12.31 14.64 -6.51
C ASN A 163 11.61 15.99 -6.38
N GLU A 164 11.06 16.29 -5.20
CA GLU A 164 10.47 17.60 -4.92
C GLU A 164 11.51 18.72 -5.00
N GLN A 165 12.68 18.55 -4.39
CA GLN A 165 13.79 19.50 -4.49
C GLN A 165 14.19 19.75 -5.96
N ARG A 166 14.23 18.70 -6.78
CA ARG A 166 14.51 18.82 -8.22
C ARG A 166 13.41 19.57 -8.96
N ARG A 167 12.13 19.31 -8.66
CA ARG A 167 11.00 20.07 -9.25
C ARG A 167 11.06 21.56 -8.90
N GLN A 168 11.44 21.89 -7.66
CA GLN A 168 11.58 23.27 -7.20
C GLN A 168 12.81 23.97 -7.82
N ALA A 169 13.90 23.24 -8.07
CA ALA A 169 15.11 23.77 -8.68
C ALA A 169 15.00 23.96 -10.21
N ASP A 170 14.29 23.07 -10.90
CA ASP A 170 14.32 22.97 -12.38
C ASP A 170 13.08 23.52 -13.11
N GLY A 171 12.05 24.03 -12.42
CA GLY A 171 10.89 24.76 -12.97
C GLY A 171 10.36 24.30 -14.34
N GLU A 172 9.26 23.52 -14.36
CA GLU A 172 8.70 22.85 -15.55
C GLU A 172 9.71 21.92 -16.25
N GLY A 173 9.74 20.66 -15.79
CA GLY A 173 10.53 19.53 -16.27
C GLY A 173 11.15 19.66 -17.67
N ILE A 174 12.46 19.91 -17.71
CA ILE A 174 13.25 19.67 -18.91
C ILE A 174 13.53 18.18 -18.99
N ALA A 175 12.99 17.54 -20.04
CA ALA A 175 13.21 16.13 -20.35
C ALA A 175 14.70 15.79 -20.27
N ASN A 176 15.01 14.77 -19.45
CA ASN A 176 16.35 14.22 -19.29
C ASN A 176 16.90 13.90 -20.69
N PRO A 177 17.92 14.63 -21.20
CA PRO A 177 18.39 14.39 -22.55
C PRO A 177 19.08 13.03 -22.57
N VAL A 178 18.44 12.05 -23.22
CA VAL A 178 19.11 10.81 -23.63
C VAL A 178 20.31 11.24 -24.46
N PRO A 179 21.55 10.88 -24.10
CA PRO A 179 22.70 11.23 -24.91
C PRO A 179 22.50 10.62 -26.29
N ARG A 180 22.28 11.46 -27.31
CA ARG A 180 22.41 11.00 -28.69
C ARG A 180 23.89 10.77 -28.90
N GLU A 181 24.29 9.51 -29.02
CA GLU A 181 25.54 9.16 -29.70
C GLU A 181 25.41 9.68 -31.14
N GLU A 182 25.91 10.89 -31.40
CA GLU A 182 26.25 11.30 -32.76
C GLU A 182 27.45 10.47 -33.20
N ALA A 183 27.19 9.28 -33.73
CA ALA A 183 28.13 8.61 -34.59
C ALA A 183 28.25 9.45 -35.87
N VAL A 184 29.29 10.29 -35.92
CA VAL A 184 29.75 10.94 -37.15
C VAL A 184 30.42 9.86 -38.01
N PRO A 185 29.91 9.55 -39.21
CA PRO A 185 30.62 8.66 -40.12
C PRO A 185 31.59 9.49 -40.96
N ASP A 186 32.87 9.10 -40.94
CA ASP A 186 33.81 9.33 -42.03
C ASP A 186 33.90 8.06 -42.91
#